data_AF-A0A2N7QY10-F1
#
_entry.id   AF-A0A2N7QY10-F1
#
_cell.length_a   1.000
_cell.length_b   1.000
_cell.length_c   1.000
_cell.angle_alpha   90.00
_cell.angle_beta   90.00
_cell.angle_gamma   90.00
#
_symmetry.space_group_name_H-M   'P 1'
#
loop_
_entity.id
_entity.type
_entity.pdbx_description
1 polymer ?
#
loop_
_entity_poly.entity_id
_entity_poly.type
_entity_poly.pdbx_seq_one_letter_code
_entity_poly.pdbx_strand_id
1 'polypeptide(L)'
;MSHPCYTHPARRYASSPAHPPVSPHQRAVADAAVQNLGATGAPPPRHYYHGATPDGRRVITRSNRSVGAVMDALQKKADTTDLFTNAPQSAYDVALIRGPSTHNTAPPAVMGGHLHIQRMRATKMLDVPQDVLDFNGSAILHYPEAAPNAALLRVVPPVPTYGATHLRLSDRAAVFLSQTKQRNLSRCMLIDSLWTLRIFAELVGDKPLAEITHDDADAFLQALALWPPHASKRREYRLMAAPQVIAKAKLLGSPGLNLRTQQKHIDRLRTFFRWLEERGEIEPGLLKGVRLYTRARDFGRHRQPFSEENLSAIFDAHLDATCDAPHMFWAPLMGLYQGMRINEIGQLYVDDIQRINGTHCIDITCDRPGQRLKNRQSRRLLPIHPTLIDCGFLDFVKQARRWRRTTLFPGLSWGINGPGDGIGDWFNRTLLRKRCGICAPTLTFHSFRHCFATYGERSNVPDARLALLLGHSSGESILRMHYVKHASTAELSKDLNAIQFPKFGHGRYDPARFEAVFDKANKQETRPARLEAVYGPLNNR
;
A
#
# COMPACT_ATOMS: atom_id res chain seq x y z
N MET A 1 37.48 -39.57 39.85
CA MET A 1 36.53 -39.99 38.81
C MET A 1 36.40 -38.84 37.81
N SER A 2 37.40 -38.63 36.94
CA SER A 2 37.59 -39.27 35.62
C SER A 2 36.76 -38.59 34.51
N HIS A 3 37.46 -37.72 33.76
CA HIS A 3 37.28 -37.12 32.41
C HIS A 3 36.25 -37.72 31.41
N PRO A 4 35.89 -37.02 30.28
CA PRO A 4 36.70 -36.02 29.57
C PRO A 4 36.03 -34.78 28.93
N CYS A 5 36.87 -33.77 28.75
CA CYS A 5 36.80 -32.73 27.71
C CYS A 5 36.64 -33.32 26.31
N TYR A 6 35.76 -32.76 25.49
CA TYR A 6 35.77 -32.92 24.04
C TYR A 6 36.09 -31.59 23.36
N THR A 7 37.35 -31.47 22.93
CA THR A 7 37.79 -30.55 21.89
C THR A 7 37.70 -31.24 20.54
N HIS A 8 37.03 -30.62 19.55
CA HIS A 8 37.21 -30.93 18.12
C HIS A 8 36.48 -29.89 17.23
N PRO A 9 36.85 -29.72 15.95
CA PRO A 9 38.04 -29.01 15.48
C PRO A 9 37.71 -27.88 14.48
N ALA A 10 38.70 -27.05 14.17
CA ALA A 10 38.67 -26.09 13.07
C ALA A 10 38.34 -26.77 11.73
N ARG A 11 37.24 -26.38 11.08
CA ARG A 11 36.94 -26.76 9.69
C ARG A 11 37.64 -25.79 8.73
N ARG A 12 38.66 -26.32 8.05
CA ARG A 12 39.22 -25.79 6.81
C ARG A 12 38.13 -25.67 5.75
N TYR A 13 38.13 -24.57 5.00
CA TYR A 13 37.36 -24.40 3.78
C TYR A 13 37.79 -25.44 2.75
N ALA A 14 36.88 -26.32 2.35
CA ALA A 14 37.01 -27.17 1.18
C ALA A 14 36.40 -26.46 -0.03
N SER A 15 37.20 -26.32 -1.08
CA SER A 15 36.80 -25.93 -2.44
C SER A 15 35.71 -26.86 -2.99
N SER A 16 34.68 -26.29 -3.62
CA SER A 16 33.64 -27.03 -4.35
C SER A 16 34.25 -27.97 -5.41
N PRO A 17 33.65 -29.16 -5.66
CA PRO A 17 34.06 -30.02 -6.75
C PRO A 17 33.60 -29.44 -8.09
N ALA A 18 34.51 -29.42 -9.07
CA ALA A 18 34.25 -29.07 -10.46
C ALA A 18 33.26 -30.07 -11.09
N HIS A 19 32.33 -29.55 -11.91
CA HIS A 19 31.48 -30.38 -12.76
C HIS A 19 32.33 -31.18 -13.77
N PRO A 20 31.95 -32.42 -14.10
CA PRO A 20 32.70 -33.23 -15.06
C PRO A 20 32.66 -32.61 -16.47
N PRO A 21 33.73 -32.74 -17.27
CA PRO A 21 33.78 -32.21 -18.62
C PRO A 21 32.78 -32.94 -19.53
N VAL A 22 32.00 -32.14 -20.25
CA VAL A 22 31.05 -32.56 -21.30
C VAL A 22 31.79 -33.37 -22.38
N SER A 23 31.25 -34.52 -22.78
CA SER A 23 31.92 -35.43 -23.71
C SER A 23 32.01 -34.83 -25.13
N PRO A 24 33.01 -35.21 -25.95
CA PRO A 24 33.18 -34.70 -27.32
C PRO A 24 31.94 -34.87 -28.20
N HIS A 25 31.13 -35.90 -27.93
CA HIS A 25 29.89 -36.20 -28.64
C HIS A 25 28.76 -35.21 -28.31
N GLN A 26 28.76 -34.63 -27.11
CA GLN A 26 27.81 -33.59 -26.70
C GLN A 26 28.19 -32.19 -27.22
N ARG A 27 29.48 -31.94 -27.49
CA ARG A 27 29.93 -30.73 -28.23
C ARG A 27 29.58 -30.80 -29.71
N ALA A 28 29.75 -31.94 -30.37
CA ALA A 28 29.42 -32.09 -31.78
C ALA A 28 27.92 -31.89 -32.09
N VAL A 29 27.02 -32.30 -31.17
CA VAL A 29 25.57 -32.09 -31.32
C VAL A 29 25.18 -30.62 -31.06
N ALA A 30 25.90 -29.92 -30.18
CA ALA A 30 25.71 -28.48 -29.95
C ALA A 30 26.27 -27.64 -31.12
N ASP A 31 27.42 -28.02 -31.69
CA ASP A 31 28.03 -27.32 -32.82
C ASP A 31 27.25 -27.55 -34.13
N ALA A 32 26.67 -28.73 -34.33
CA ALA A 32 25.75 -28.99 -35.46
C ALA A 32 24.43 -28.22 -35.34
N ALA A 33 23.96 -27.94 -34.12
CA ALA A 33 22.78 -27.10 -33.89
C ALA A 33 23.07 -25.59 -34.11
N VAL A 34 24.33 -25.18 -33.95
CA VAL A 34 24.78 -23.80 -34.17
C VAL A 34 25.13 -23.53 -35.64
N GLN A 35 25.56 -24.53 -36.41
CA GLN A 35 25.87 -24.37 -37.85
C GLN A 35 24.64 -24.23 -38.78
N ASN A 36 23.43 -24.55 -38.31
CA ASN A 36 22.18 -24.28 -39.05
C ASN A 36 21.57 -22.89 -38.76
N LEU A 37 22.26 -22.04 -38.01
CA LEU A 37 21.85 -20.66 -37.75
C LEU A 37 22.90 -19.68 -38.29
N GLY A 38 23.00 -19.61 -39.62
CA GLY A 38 23.93 -18.71 -40.28
C GLY A 38 23.50 -18.30 -41.68
N ALA A 39 22.46 -17.47 -41.80
CA ALA A 39 22.33 -16.48 -42.89
C ALA A 39 21.17 -15.51 -42.65
N THR A 40 21.44 -14.39 -41.98
CA THR A 40 20.94 -13.02 -42.27
C THR A 40 21.29 -12.11 -41.11
N GLY A 41 22.50 -11.55 -41.17
CA GLY A 41 22.95 -10.52 -40.25
C GLY A 41 22.27 -9.18 -40.56
N ALA A 42 21.24 -8.86 -39.79
CA ALA A 42 20.90 -7.51 -39.35
C ALA A 42 19.94 -7.62 -38.15
N PRO A 43 20.15 -6.89 -37.03
CA PRO A 43 19.11 -6.79 -36.01
C PRO A 43 17.84 -6.20 -36.67
N PRO A 44 16.63 -6.70 -36.35
CA PRO A 44 15.41 -6.21 -36.98
C PRO A 44 15.31 -4.69 -36.80
N PRO A 45 14.90 -3.95 -37.85
CA PRO A 45 14.86 -2.48 -37.80
C PRO A 45 14.04 -2.03 -36.60
N ARG A 46 14.60 -1.10 -35.83
CA ARG A 46 13.94 -0.52 -34.65
C ARG A 46 12.92 0.48 -35.15
N HIS A 47 11.64 0.13 -35.03
CA HIS A 47 10.55 1.00 -35.46
C HIS A 47 10.18 1.98 -34.33
N TYR A 48 10.04 3.26 -34.70
CA TYR A 48 9.48 4.29 -33.85
C TYR A 48 8.00 4.43 -34.19
N TYR A 49 7.14 4.14 -33.21
CA TYR A 49 5.70 4.25 -33.39
C TYR A 49 5.24 5.57 -32.77
N HIS A 50 4.61 6.40 -33.61
CA HIS A 50 3.99 7.64 -33.22
C HIS A 50 2.47 7.42 -33.22
N GLY A 51 1.84 7.54 -32.05
CA GLY A 51 0.39 7.50 -31.92
C GLY A 51 -0.10 8.67 -31.09
N ALA A 52 -1.39 9.02 -31.24
CA ALA A 52 -2.07 9.96 -30.38
C ALA A 52 -3.10 9.20 -29.52
N THR A 53 -3.14 9.48 -28.23
CA THR A 53 -4.22 9.00 -27.35
C THR A 53 -5.49 9.86 -27.55
N PRO A 54 -6.68 9.41 -27.12
CA PRO A 54 -7.94 10.17 -27.25
C PRO A 54 -7.91 11.57 -26.59
N ASP A 55 -6.98 11.80 -25.66
CA ASP A 55 -6.68 13.09 -25.01
C ASP A 55 -5.64 13.96 -25.76
N GLY A 56 -5.26 13.57 -26.99
CA GLY A 56 -4.40 14.39 -27.88
C GLY A 56 -2.90 14.31 -27.62
N ARG A 57 -2.45 13.42 -26.72
CA ARG A 57 -1.02 13.30 -26.36
C ARG A 57 -0.28 12.40 -27.33
N ARG A 58 0.87 12.89 -27.81
CA ARG A 58 1.76 12.10 -28.67
C ARG A 58 2.54 11.09 -27.85
N VAL A 59 2.33 9.81 -28.12
CA VAL A 59 3.04 8.69 -27.52
C VAL A 59 4.07 8.18 -28.51
N ILE A 60 5.35 8.18 -28.10
CA ILE A 60 6.45 7.59 -28.86
C ILE A 60 6.87 6.31 -28.13
N THR A 61 6.63 5.16 -28.76
CA THR A 61 6.98 3.85 -28.16
C THR A 61 8.08 3.19 -28.97
N ARG A 62 9.11 2.70 -28.25
CA ARG A 62 10.24 1.94 -28.81
C ARG A 62 10.02 0.46 -28.55
N SER A 63 9.87 -0.34 -29.61
CA SER A 63 9.63 -1.79 -29.49
C SER A 63 10.28 -2.55 -30.63
N ASN A 64 10.75 -3.76 -30.34
CA ASN A 64 11.30 -4.70 -31.32
C ASN A 64 10.19 -5.62 -31.88
N ARG A 65 8.91 -5.32 -31.61
CA ARG A 65 7.74 -6.10 -32.03
C ARG A 65 7.03 -5.42 -33.20
N SER A 66 6.37 -6.21 -34.05
CA SER A 66 5.53 -5.72 -35.16
C SER A 66 4.37 -4.86 -34.64
N VAL A 67 3.85 -3.97 -35.50
CA VAL A 67 2.71 -3.08 -35.19
C VAL A 67 1.53 -3.88 -34.64
N GLY A 68 1.16 -4.98 -35.31
CA GLY A 68 0.06 -5.85 -34.86
C GLY A 68 0.29 -6.42 -33.45
N ALA A 69 1.51 -6.85 -33.13
CA ALA A 69 1.83 -7.39 -31.80
C ALA A 69 1.90 -6.32 -30.70
N VAL A 70 2.16 -5.05 -31.06
CA VAL A 70 2.09 -3.92 -30.14
C VAL A 70 0.63 -3.50 -29.92
N MET A 71 -0.18 -3.45 -30.98
CA MET A 71 -1.62 -3.15 -30.89
C MET A 71 -2.36 -4.22 -30.10
N ASP A 72 -2.09 -5.51 -30.32
CA ASP A 72 -2.64 -6.60 -29.51
C ASP A 72 -2.27 -6.50 -28.03
N ALA A 73 -1.03 -6.08 -27.73
CA ALA A 73 -0.56 -5.93 -26.36
C ALA A 73 -1.17 -4.68 -25.69
N LEU A 74 -1.40 -3.60 -26.44
CA LEU A 74 -2.05 -2.39 -25.97
C LEU A 74 -3.55 -2.60 -25.78
N GLN A 75 -4.22 -3.28 -26.72
CA GLN A 75 -5.62 -3.67 -26.62
C GLN A 75 -5.84 -4.58 -25.42
N LYS A 76 -5.05 -5.66 -25.27
CA LYS A 76 -5.11 -6.52 -24.08
C LYS A 76 -4.89 -5.74 -22.78
N LYS A 77 -4.03 -4.72 -22.79
CA LYS A 77 -3.76 -3.88 -21.62
C LYS A 77 -4.90 -2.89 -21.35
N ALA A 78 -5.55 -2.35 -22.38
CA ALA A 78 -6.75 -1.53 -22.28
C ALA A 78 -7.92 -2.37 -21.73
N ASP A 79 -8.16 -3.56 -22.28
CA ASP A 79 -9.21 -4.50 -21.82
C ASP A 79 -8.97 -4.94 -20.36
N THR A 80 -7.72 -5.08 -19.92
CA THR A 80 -7.39 -5.41 -18.52
C THR A 80 -7.60 -4.21 -17.58
N THR A 81 -7.62 -2.98 -18.11
CA THR A 81 -7.81 -1.72 -17.36
C THR A 81 -9.27 -1.26 -17.37
N ASP A 82 -10.05 -1.64 -18.40
CA ASP A 82 -11.44 -1.24 -18.65
C ASP A 82 -12.51 -2.27 -18.26
N LEU A 83 -12.18 -3.27 -17.42
CA LEU A 83 -13.14 -4.28 -16.93
C LEU A 83 -14.40 -3.71 -16.22
N PHE A 84 -14.47 -2.40 -15.99
CA PHE A 84 -15.58 -1.71 -15.32
C PHE A 84 -15.95 -0.34 -15.95
N THR A 85 -15.39 0.01 -17.10
CA THR A 85 -15.63 1.29 -17.77
C THR A 85 -16.03 1.02 -19.21
N ASN A 86 -17.34 0.84 -19.43
CA ASN A 86 -17.90 0.76 -20.78
C ASN A 86 -17.67 2.08 -21.52
N ALA A 87 -16.70 2.13 -22.43
CA ALA A 87 -16.61 3.13 -23.49
C ALA A 87 -16.84 2.42 -24.85
N PRO A 88 -17.61 3.01 -25.78
CA PRO A 88 -17.98 2.36 -27.03
C PRO A 88 -16.77 2.06 -27.92
N GLN A 89 -16.78 0.88 -28.54
CA GLN A 89 -15.81 0.41 -29.52
C GLN A 89 -15.88 1.25 -30.81
N SER A 90 -15.15 2.35 -30.90
CA SER A 90 -14.62 2.86 -32.18
C SER A 90 -13.66 4.03 -31.93
N ALA A 91 -12.37 3.86 -32.20
CA ALA A 91 -11.45 4.86 -32.77
C ALA A 91 -9.99 4.43 -32.55
N TYR A 92 -9.46 3.61 -33.46
CA TYR A 92 -8.02 3.49 -33.66
C TYR A 92 -7.75 3.52 -35.16
N ASP A 93 -7.72 4.72 -35.76
CA ASP A 93 -7.18 4.90 -37.11
C ASP A 93 -5.69 5.25 -37.02
N VAL A 94 -4.83 4.41 -37.59
CA VAL A 94 -3.41 4.69 -37.78
C VAL A 94 -3.17 4.82 -39.29
N ALA A 95 -3.01 6.05 -39.77
CA ALA A 95 -2.61 6.32 -41.15
C ALA A 95 -1.08 6.42 -41.29
N LEU A 96 -0.53 5.75 -42.32
CA LEU A 96 0.85 5.92 -42.77
C LEU A 96 0.92 7.15 -43.69
N ILE A 97 1.57 8.24 -43.27
CA ILE A 97 1.79 9.41 -44.12
C ILE A 97 3.29 9.65 -44.28
N ARG A 98 3.78 9.56 -45.53
CA ARG A 98 5.05 10.14 -46.00
C ARG A 98 4.74 11.59 -46.41
N GLY A 99 5.41 12.59 -45.83
CA GLY A 99 5.23 14.01 -46.22
C GLY A 99 6.13 14.42 -47.40
N PRO A 100 6.20 15.71 -47.79
CA PRO A 100 5.31 16.84 -47.47
C PRO A 100 4.86 17.65 -48.72
N SER A 101 3.82 18.50 -48.62
CA SER A 101 3.72 19.75 -49.41
C SER A 101 2.71 20.73 -48.79
N THR A 102 3.02 22.00 -48.98
CA THR A 102 2.41 23.22 -48.46
C THR A 102 1.01 23.50 -49.06
N HIS A 103 0.07 24.04 -48.27
CA HIS A 103 -0.65 25.29 -48.59
C HIS A 103 -1.65 25.70 -47.49
N ASN A 104 -1.84 27.02 -47.46
CA ASN A 104 -2.67 27.89 -46.63
C ASN A 104 -4.17 27.55 -46.63
N THR A 105 -4.87 27.76 -45.50
CA THR A 105 -6.07 28.64 -45.35
C THR A 105 -6.75 28.44 -43.98
N ALA A 106 -7.18 29.54 -43.35
CA ALA A 106 -8.11 29.62 -42.22
C ALA A 106 -9.45 30.24 -42.71
N PRO A 107 -10.43 30.55 -41.83
CA PRO A 107 -11.38 29.70 -41.08
C PRO A 107 -12.85 29.96 -41.54
N PRO A 108 -13.90 29.52 -40.80
CA PRO A 108 -14.60 30.50 -39.95
C PRO A 108 -15.20 29.97 -38.62
N ALA A 109 -15.63 30.95 -37.82
CA ALA A 109 -16.11 30.93 -36.44
C ALA A 109 -17.57 30.48 -36.26
N VAL A 110 -17.94 30.04 -35.04
CA VAL A 110 -19.28 30.26 -34.43
C VAL A 110 -19.17 30.44 -32.90
N MET A 111 -19.88 31.46 -32.41
CA MET A 111 -20.23 31.85 -31.04
C MET A 111 -20.67 30.69 -30.13
N GLY A 112 -20.52 30.67 -28.80
CA GLY A 112 -20.80 31.70 -27.80
C GLY A 112 -22.02 31.25 -26.98
N GLY A 113 -21.84 30.93 -25.69
CA GLY A 113 -22.92 30.48 -24.81
C GLY A 113 -22.45 30.17 -23.39
N HIS A 114 -22.43 31.19 -22.54
CA HIS A 114 -22.28 31.08 -21.08
C HIS A 114 -23.59 30.60 -20.45
N LEU A 115 -23.52 29.73 -19.44
CA LEU A 115 -24.56 29.67 -18.41
C LEU A 115 -23.96 29.52 -17.00
N HIS A 116 -24.48 30.40 -16.15
CA HIS A 116 -24.15 30.69 -14.77
C HIS A 116 -25.19 29.99 -13.89
N ILE A 117 -24.80 29.16 -12.92
CA ILE A 117 -25.74 28.68 -11.88
C ILE A 117 -25.14 28.85 -10.50
N GLN A 118 -25.86 29.65 -9.72
CA GLN A 118 -25.59 30.12 -8.37
C GLN A 118 -25.71 29.03 -7.29
N ARG A 119 -24.97 29.25 -6.21
CA ARG A 119 -25.12 28.58 -4.91
C ARG A 119 -26.44 29.02 -4.26
N MET A 120 -27.16 28.09 -3.63
CA MET A 120 -28.10 28.39 -2.55
C MET A 120 -27.86 27.47 -1.35
N ARG A 121 -27.65 28.09 -0.19
CA ARG A 121 -27.89 27.53 1.15
C ARG A 121 -29.14 28.23 1.67
N ALA A 122 -30.07 27.50 2.29
CA ALA A 122 -30.78 27.97 3.48
C ALA A 122 -31.57 26.83 4.17
N THR A 123 -31.31 26.75 5.46
CA THR A 123 -31.97 26.13 6.60
C THR A 123 -33.49 26.37 6.68
N LYS A 124 -34.24 25.41 7.22
CA LYS A 124 -35.43 25.70 8.06
C LYS A 124 -35.70 24.55 9.04
N MET A 125 -35.65 24.89 10.33
CA MET A 125 -36.18 24.13 11.46
C MET A 125 -37.70 24.35 11.55
N LEU A 126 -38.43 23.38 12.13
CA LEU A 126 -39.74 23.57 12.73
C LEU A 126 -39.97 22.52 13.83
N ASP A 127 -39.84 23.03 15.06
CA ASP A 127 -40.55 22.80 16.32
C ASP A 127 -41.25 21.48 16.64
N VAL A 128 -40.86 20.92 17.80
CA VAL A 128 -41.58 19.90 18.58
C VAL A 128 -42.04 20.58 19.88
N PRO A 129 -43.34 20.56 20.23
CA PRO A 129 -43.79 21.00 21.56
C PRO A 129 -43.52 19.92 22.62
N GLN A 130 -42.92 20.35 23.73
CA GLN A 130 -42.95 19.67 25.02
C GLN A 130 -44.23 20.03 25.78
N ASP A 131 -44.55 19.20 26.79
CA ASP A 131 -45.57 19.30 27.86
C ASP A 131 -46.48 18.05 27.80
N VAL A 132 -46.67 17.18 28.80
CA VAL A 132 -46.79 17.32 30.25
C VAL A 132 -46.37 16.01 30.97
N LEU A 133 -45.91 16.20 32.21
CA LEU A 133 -45.41 15.28 33.24
C LEU A 133 -46.36 14.15 33.70
N ASP A 134 -45.71 13.07 34.18
CA ASP A 134 -46.01 12.18 35.32
C ASP A 134 -47.45 11.77 35.64
N PHE A 135 -47.72 10.44 35.72
CA PHE A 135 -48.47 9.85 36.84
C PHE A 135 -48.31 8.32 36.90
N ASN A 136 -47.85 7.81 38.06
CA ASN A 136 -47.95 6.41 38.47
C ASN A 136 -49.42 6.00 38.68
N GLY A 137 -49.83 4.78 38.31
CA GLY A 137 -51.07 4.22 38.84
C GLY A 137 -51.68 3.06 38.05
N SER A 138 -51.68 1.90 38.68
CA SER A 138 -52.37 0.64 38.35
C SER A 138 -53.79 0.80 37.78
N ALA A 139 -54.10 0.11 36.68
CA ALA A 139 -55.47 -0.28 36.35
C ALA A 139 -55.49 -1.58 35.56
N ILE A 140 -56.06 -2.60 36.20
CA ILE A 140 -56.43 -3.91 35.66
C ILE A 140 -57.53 -3.70 34.62
N LEU A 141 -57.38 -4.25 33.42
CA LEU A 141 -58.50 -4.40 32.48
C LEU A 141 -58.69 -5.88 32.13
N HIS A 142 -59.87 -6.35 32.50
CA HIS A 142 -60.45 -7.66 32.26
C HIS A 142 -60.51 -8.01 30.77
N TYR A 143 -60.21 -9.27 30.46
CA TYR A 143 -60.55 -9.92 29.19
C TYR A 143 -62.03 -10.33 29.19
N PRO A 144 -62.77 -10.12 28.09
CA PRO A 144 -63.91 -10.96 27.74
C PRO A 144 -63.46 -12.14 26.88
N GLU A 145 -63.89 -13.33 27.30
CA GLU A 145 -63.75 -14.59 26.56
C GLU A 145 -64.60 -14.65 25.29
N ALA A 146 -63.97 -15.20 24.25
CA ALA A 146 -64.49 -16.10 23.22
C ALA A 146 -65.65 -15.66 22.28
N ALA A 147 -65.28 -15.46 21.02
CA ALA A 147 -66.05 -15.92 19.85
C ALA A 147 -65.11 -16.26 18.68
N PRO A 148 -65.48 -17.21 17.79
CA PRO A 148 -64.57 -18.19 17.21
C PRO A 148 -64.11 -17.89 15.77
N ASN A 149 -62.91 -18.41 15.43
CA ASN A 149 -62.41 -18.67 14.08
C ASN A 149 -62.60 -17.58 13.01
N ALA A 150 -61.82 -16.50 13.09
CA ALA A 150 -61.31 -15.85 11.90
C ALA A 150 -59.89 -16.38 11.66
N ALA A 151 -59.69 -17.05 10.52
CA ALA A 151 -58.42 -17.59 10.10
C ALA A 151 -57.28 -16.60 10.40
N LEU A 152 -56.30 -17.05 11.19
CA LEU A 152 -54.99 -16.39 11.25
C LEU A 152 -54.36 -16.54 9.86
N LEU A 153 -54.76 -15.67 8.93
CA LEU A 153 -53.89 -15.23 7.87
C LEU A 153 -52.67 -14.67 8.60
N ARG A 154 -51.65 -15.51 8.81
CA ARG A 154 -50.29 -15.02 8.95
C ARG A 154 -50.09 -14.13 7.73
N VAL A 155 -50.20 -12.82 7.92
CA VAL A 155 -49.59 -11.86 7.03
C VAL A 155 -48.11 -12.16 7.17
N VAL A 156 -47.62 -13.08 6.34
CA VAL A 156 -46.19 -13.17 6.05
C VAL A 156 -45.88 -11.75 5.57
N PRO A 157 -45.03 -10.98 6.29
CA PRO A 157 -44.66 -9.66 5.80
C PRO A 157 -44.20 -9.87 4.35
N PRO A 158 -44.61 -9.02 3.39
CA PRO A 158 -44.21 -9.20 2.01
C PRO A 158 -42.70 -9.39 2.02
N VAL A 159 -42.23 -10.56 1.56
CA VAL A 159 -40.81 -10.80 1.37
C VAL A 159 -40.33 -9.60 0.57
N PRO A 160 -39.33 -8.83 1.05
CA PRO A 160 -38.83 -7.73 0.26
C PRO A 160 -38.48 -8.33 -1.10
N THR A 161 -39.10 -7.85 -2.17
CA THR A 161 -38.71 -8.25 -3.52
C THR A 161 -37.34 -7.64 -3.78
N TYR A 162 -36.30 -8.31 -3.29
CA TYR A 162 -34.91 -8.05 -3.63
C TYR A 162 -34.78 -8.40 -5.11
N GLY A 163 -34.85 -7.40 -5.97
CA GLY A 163 -35.19 -7.70 -7.36
C GLY A 163 -34.94 -6.54 -8.30
N ALA A 164 -33.72 -6.01 -8.31
CA ALA A 164 -33.23 -5.44 -9.55
C ALA A 164 -32.69 -6.57 -10.41
N THR A 165 -33.59 -7.29 -11.08
CA THR A 165 -33.33 -8.49 -11.92
C THR A 165 -32.33 -8.25 -13.06
N HIS A 166 -31.96 -7.01 -13.32
CA HIS A 166 -31.07 -6.63 -14.44
C HIS A 166 -29.68 -6.16 -13.99
N LEU A 167 -29.46 -5.89 -12.70
CA LEU A 167 -28.18 -5.37 -12.24
C LEU A 167 -27.16 -6.50 -12.13
N ARG A 168 -26.07 -6.35 -12.88
CA ARG A 168 -24.97 -7.30 -12.86
C ARG A 168 -23.95 -6.94 -11.79
N LEU A 169 -23.21 -7.96 -11.36
CA LEU A 169 -22.09 -7.83 -10.44
C LEU A 169 -21.07 -6.80 -10.92
N SER A 170 -20.76 -6.82 -12.22
CA SER A 170 -19.80 -5.91 -12.85
C SER A 170 -20.21 -4.44 -12.77
N ASP A 171 -21.47 -4.14 -13.11
CA ASP A 171 -22.02 -2.79 -13.07
C ASP A 171 -21.92 -2.19 -11.66
N ARG A 172 -22.23 -2.98 -10.63
CA ARG A 172 -22.15 -2.51 -9.25
C ARG A 172 -20.75 -2.46 -8.70
N ALA A 173 -19.85 -3.35 -9.10
CA ALA A 173 -18.44 -3.27 -8.77
C ALA A 173 -17.81 -1.96 -9.30
N ALA A 174 -18.15 -1.55 -10.52
CA ALA A 174 -17.71 -0.28 -11.11
C ALA A 174 -18.13 0.93 -10.26
N VAL A 175 -19.42 1.00 -9.93
CA VAL A 175 -19.97 2.08 -9.10
C VAL A 175 -19.33 2.09 -7.71
N PHE A 176 -19.21 0.93 -7.07
CA PHE A 176 -18.58 0.82 -5.76
C PHE A 176 -17.13 1.32 -5.76
N LEU A 177 -16.33 0.94 -6.77
CA LEU A 177 -14.94 1.37 -6.89
C LEU A 177 -14.84 2.88 -7.14
N SER A 178 -15.76 3.45 -7.94
CA SER A 178 -15.83 4.90 -8.19
C SER A 178 -16.15 5.68 -6.90
N GLN A 179 -17.11 5.22 -6.10
CA GLN A 179 -17.47 5.84 -4.82
C GLN A 179 -16.37 5.66 -3.78
N THR A 180 -15.74 4.49 -3.74
CA THR A 180 -14.59 4.20 -2.87
C THR A 180 -13.42 5.16 -3.16
N LYS A 181 -13.19 5.47 -4.44
CA LYS A 181 -12.20 6.47 -4.87
C LYS A 181 -12.56 7.88 -4.41
N GLN A 182 -13.85 8.27 -4.49
CA GLN A 182 -14.33 9.58 -4.01
C GLN A 182 -14.23 9.74 -2.49
N ARG A 183 -14.36 8.65 -1.72
CA ARG A 183 -14.22 8.65 -0.25
C ARG A 183 -12.78 8.85 0.25
N ASN A 184 -11.83 9.21 -0.62
CA ASN A 184 -10.42 9.45 -0.31
C ASN A 184 -9.74 8.29 0.45
N LEU A 185 -10.17 7.06 0.20
CA LEU A 185 -9.52 5.87 0.75
C LEU A 185 -8.12 5.68 0.14
N SER A 186 -7.25 4.98 0.86
CA SER A 186 -5.89 4.67 0.36
C SER A 186 -5.96 4.00 -1.01
N ARG A 187 -5.17 4.48 -1.98
CA ARG A 187 -5.07 3.89 -3.32
C ARG A 187 -4.69 2.41 -3.29
N CYS A 188 -3.91 1.97 -2.29
CA CYS A 188 -3.62 0.55 -2.07
C CYS A 188 -4.90 -0.24 -1.76
N MET A 189 -5.76 0.28 -0.89
CA MET A 189 -7.05 -0.34 -0.55
C MET A 189 -7.99 -0.41 -1.76
N LEU A 190 -8.01 0.63 -2.59
CA LEU A 190 -8.78 0.63 -3.83
C LEU A 190 -8.31 -0.48 -4.77
N ILE A 191 -6.98 -0.60 -4.96
CA ILE A 191 -6.38 -1.66 -5.78
C ILE A 191 -6.69 -3.05 -5.21
N ASP A 192 -6.57 -3.24 -3.89
CA ASP A 192 -6.91 -4.51 -3.24
C ASP A 192 -8.39 -4.89 -3.46
N SER A 193 -9.28 -3.90 -3.36
CA SER A 193 -10.72 -4.10 -3.57
C SER A 193 -11.02 -4.45 -5.02
N LEU A 194 -10.42 -3.73 -5.97
CA LEU A 194 -10.52 -4.03 -7.40
C LEU A 194 -10.06 -5.45 -7.71
N TRP A 195 -8.89 -5.87 -7.24
CA TRP A 195 -8.39 -7.22 -7.47
C TRP A 195 -9.28 -8.29 -6.83
N THR A 196 -9.80 -8.03 -5.63
CA THR A 196 -10.73 -8.96 -4.97
C THR A 196 -12.00 -9.14 -5.77
N LEU A 197 -12.64 -8.04 -6.18
CA LEU A 197 -13.89 -8.06 -6.95
C LEU A 197 -13.68 -8.69 -8.32
N ARG A 198 -12.55 -8.41 -8.97
CA ARG A 198 -12.16 -9.06 -10.22
C ARG A 198 -12.05 -10.58 -10.06
N ILE A 199 -11.31 -11.06 -9.06
CA ILE A 199 -11.17 -12.51 -8.83
C ILE A 199 -12.54 -13.13 -8.57
N PHE A 200 -13.38 -12.50 -7.76
CA PHE A 200 -14.73 -12.98 -7.47
C PHE A 200 -15.59 -13.06 -8.74
N ALA A 201 -15.65 -11.97 -9.53
CA ALA A 201 -16.42 -11.92 -10.77
C ALA A 201 -15.91 -12.89 -11.85
N GLU A 202 -14.60 -13.08 -11.98
CA GLU A 202 -14.03 -14.06 -12.93
C GLU A 202 -14.30 -15.52 -12.53
N LEU A 203 -14.52 -15.79 -11.24
CA LEU A 203 -14.81 -17.16 -10.75
C LEU A 203 -16.28 -17.50 -10.81
N VAL A 204 -17.13 -16.57 -10.37
CA VAL A 204 -18.58 -16.75 -10.28
C VAL A 204 -19.26 -16.46 -11.62
N GLY A 205 -18.60 -15.68 -12.49
CA GLY A 205 -19.21 -15.11 -13.67
C GLY A 205 -19.96 -13.82 -13.32
N ASP A 206 -20.28 -13.05 -14.36
CA ASP A 206 -21.01 -11.79 -14.22
C ASP A 206 -22.52 -12.04 -14.12
N LYS A 207 -22.94 -12.65 -13.01
CA LYS A 207 -24.34 -12.99 -12.72
C LYS A 207 -25.14 -11.74 -12.31
N PRO A 208 -26.48 -11.75 -12.50
CA PRO A 208 -27.38 -10.85 -11.80
C PRO A 208 -27.19 -10.96 -10.29
N LEU A 209 -27.29 -9.83 -9.57
CA LEU A 209 -27.07 -9.82 -8.11
C LEU A 209 -28.02 -10.76 -7.34
N ALA A 210 -29.23 -10.96 -7.85
CA ALA A 210 -30.23 -11.85 -7.26
C ALA A 210 -29.86 -13.35 -7.36
N GLU A 211 -28.97 -13.72 -8.27
CA GLU A 211 -28.53 -15.11 -8.47
C GLU A 211 -27.26 -15.45 -7.68
N ILE A 212 -26.70 -14.48 -6.94
CA ILE A 212 -25.49 -14.71 -6.14
C ILE A 212 -25.88 -15.42 -4.84
N THR A 213 -25.33 -16.62 -4.62
CA THR A 213 -25.67 -17.46 -3.47
C THR A 213 -24.47 -17.72 -2.56
N HIS A 214 -24.70 -18.38 -1.43
CA HIS A 214 -23.62 -18.82 -0.54
C HIS A 214 -22.63 -19.77 -1.23
N ASP A 215 -23.07 -20.55 -2.22
CA ASP A 215 -22.18 -21.44 -2.99
C ASP A 215 -21.10 -20.66 -3.76
N ASP A 216 -21.44 -19.46 -4.24
CA ASP A 216 -20.49 -18.57 -4.92
C ASP A 216 -19.42 -18.04 -3.95
N ALA A 217 -19.82 -17.75 -2.71
CA ALA A 217 -18.90 -17.36 -1.64
C ALA A 217 -17.97 -18.52 -1.27
N ASP A 218 -18.48 -19.75 -1.19
CA ASP A 218 -17.68 -20.94 -0.90
C ASP A 218 -16.71 -21.27 -2.03
N ALA A 219 -17.14 -21.15 -3.29
CA ALA A 219 -16.27 -21.28 -4.46
C ALA A 219 -15.11 -20.27 -4.43
N PHE A 220 -15.40 -19.02 -4.04
CA PHE A 220 -14.37 -17.99 -3.87
C PHE A 220 -13.38 -18.33 -2.76
N LEU A 221 -13.84 -18.84 -1.61
CA LEU A 221 -12.94 -19.26 -0.52
C LEU A 221 -12.02 -20.40 -0.93
N GLN A 222 -12.56 -21.43 -1.58
CA GLN A 222 -11.79 -22.55 -2.09
C GLN A 222 -10.74 -22.08 -3.12
N ALA A 223 -11.12 -21.15 -3.99
CA ALA A 223 -10.22 -20.52 -4.94
C ALA A 223 -9.07 -19.77 -4.25
N LEU A 224 -9.36 -18.96 -3.23
CA LEU A 224 -8.32 -18.23 -2.48
C LEU A 224 -7.32 -19.16 -1.79
N ALA A 225 -7.78 -20.31 -1.29
CA ALA A 225 -6.92 -21.32 -0.68
C ALA A 225 -5.93 -21.95 -1.67
N LEU A 226 -6.27 -21.97 -2.96
CA LEU A 226 -5.43 -22.49 -4.05
C LEU A 226 -4.70 -21.40 -4.83
N TRP A 227 -5.02 -20.13 -4.57
CA TRP A 227 -4.51 -19.01 -5.33
C TRP A 227 -3.01 -18.79 -5.06
N PRO A 228 -2.14 -18.78 -6.08
CA PRO A 228 -0.72 -18.57 -5.87
C PRO A 228 -0.38 -17.16 -5.34
N PRO A 229 0.51 -17.02 -4.35
CA PRO A 229 1.04 -15.73 -3.94
C PRO A 229 1.62 -14.97 -5.13
N HIS A 230 1.25 -13.68 -5.23
CA HIS A 230 1.70 -12.78 -6.28
C HIS A 230 1.39 -13.24 -7.71
N ALA A 231 0.33 -14.03 -7.93
CA ALA A 231 -0.06 -14.52 -9.26
C ALA A 231 -0.04 -13.42 -10.35
N SER A 232 -0.59 -12.23 -10.06
CA SER A 232 -0.62 -11.12 -11.03
C SER A 232 0.76 -10.62 -11.49
N LYS A 233 1.82 -10.86 -10.70
CA LYS A 233 3.20 -10.45 -11.01
C LYS A 233 4.03 -11.57 -11.64
N ARG A 234 3.62 -12.83 -11.44
CA ARG A 234 4.35 -14.01 -11.89
C ARG A 234 4.14 -14.26 -13.38
N ARG A 235 5.20 -14.51 -14.14
CA ARG A 235 5.14 -14.71 -15.60
C ARG A 235 4.20 -15.86 -15.99
N GLU A 236 4.12 -16.86 -15.13
CA GLU A 236 3.36 -18.08 -15.32
C GLU A 236 1.84 -17.86 -15.24
N TYR A 237 1.39 -16.86 -14.47
CA TYR A 237 -0.03 -16.61 -14.18
C TYR A 237 -0.51 -15.25 -14.68
N ARG A 238 0.39 -14.30 -14.97
CA ARG A 238 0.00 -12.96 -15.40
C ARG A 238 -0.89 -13.04 -16.65
N LEU A 239 -1.92 -12.19 -16.67
CA LEU A 239 -2.89 -12.08 -17.77
C LEU A 239 -3.81 -13.31 -17.96
N MET A 240 -3.77 -14.29 -17.05
CA MET A 240 -4.75 -15.39 -17.03
C MET A 240 -5.98 -15.00 -16.22
N ALA A 241 -7.14 -15.53 -16.60
CA ALA A 241 -8.35 -15.42 -15.80
C ALA A 241 -8.26 -16.29 -14.53
N ALA A 242 -9.00 -15.93 -13.48
CA ALA A 242 -8.97 -16.60 -12.20
C ALA A 242 -9.12 -18.14 -12.26
N PRO A 243 -10.07 -18.73 -13.04
CA PRO A 243 -10.17 -20.18 -13.16
C PRO A 243 -8.90 -20.83 -13.75
N GLN A 244 -8.28 -20.18 -14.75
CA GLN A 244 -7.06 -20.65 -15.39
C GLN A 244 -5.86 -20.58 -14.44
N VAL A 245 -5.78 -19.52 -13.61
CA VAL A 245 -4.76 -19.39 -12.57
C VAL A 245 -4.84 -20.56 -11.60
N ILE A 246 -6.04 -20.91 -11.13
CA ILE A 246 -6.25 -22.02 -10.19
C ILE A 246 -5.92 -23.37 -10.82
N ALA A 247 -6.40 -23.61 -12.05
CA ALA A 247 -6.10 -24.84 -12.77
C ALA A 247 -4.58 -25.03 -12.95
N LYS A 248 -3.87 -23.96 -13.34
CA LYS A 248 -2.43 -23.97 -13.48
C LYS A 248 -1.69 -24.09 -12.14
N ALA A 249 -2.21 -23.46 -11.09
CA ALA A 249 -1.65 -23.57 -9.74
C ALA A 249 -1.68 -25.00 -9.22
N LYS A 250 -2.80 -25.72 -9.43
CA LYS A 250 -2.95 -27.15 -9.12
C LYS A 250 -1.93 -27.98 -9.89
N LEU A 251 -1.81 -27.75 -11.21
CA LEU A 251 -0.84 -28.47 -12.05
C LEU A 251 0.61 -28.27 -11.60
N LEU A 252 0.96 -27.04 -11.21
CA LEU A 252 2.31 -26.68 -10.78
C LEU A 252 2.58 -26.94 -9.30
N GLY A 253 1.61 -27.47 -8.53
CA GLY A 253 1.73 -27.66 -7.09
C GLY A 253 2.08 -26.36 -6.34
N SER A 254 1.62 -25.20 -6.82
CA SER A 254 1.97 -23.92 -6.21
C SER A 254 1.31 -23.74 -4.84
N PRO A 255 2.02 -23.15 -3.86
CA PRO A 255 1.43 -22.89 -2.55
C PRO A 255 0.29 -21.88 -2.70
N GLY A 256 -0.75 -22.04 -1.90
CA GLY A 256 -1.88 -21.11 -1.80
C GLY A 256 -1.57 -19.82 -1.04
N LEU A 257 -2.55 -18.92 -0.97
CA LEU A 257 -2.45 -17.71 -0.16
C LEU A 257 -2.40 -18.05 1.32
N ASN A 258 -1.61 -17.28 2.08
CA ASN A 258 -1.68 -17.36 3.54
C ASN A 258 -3.05 -16.86 4.06
N LEU A 259 -3.46 -17.37 5.21
CA LEU A 259 -4.78 -17.09 5.81
C LEU A 259 -5.04 -15.60 6.03
N ARG A 260 -4.03 -14.81 6.43
CA ARG A 260 -4.18 -13.37 6.59
C ARG A 260 -4.51 -12.66 5.28
N THR A 261 -3.95 -13.12 4.16
CA THR A 261 -4.22 -12.57 2.84
C THR A 261 -5.60 -13.01 2.36
N GLN A 262 -6.00 -14.26 2.62
CA GLN A 262 -7.36 -14.73 2.37
C GLN A 262 -8.38 -13.88 3.15
N GLN A 263 -8.16 -13.66 4.46
CA GLN A 263 -9.02 -12.82 5.29
C GLN A 263 -9.14 -11.40 4.76
N LYS A 264 -8.02 -10.82 4.27
CA LYS A 264 -8.03 -9.49 3.65
C LYS A 264 -8.97 -9.44 2.44
N HIS A 265 -8.96 -10.45 1.57
CA HIS A 265 -9.88 -10.53 0.44
C HIS A 265 -11.34 -10.67 0.91
N ILE A 266 -11.61 -11.53 1.89
CA ILE A 266 -12.96 -11.68 2.47
C ILE A 266 -13.46 -10.36 3.06
N ASP A 267 -12.62 -9.60 3.76
CA ASP A 267 -13.01 -8.31 4.34
C ASP A 267 -13.32 -7.26 3.25
N ARG A 268 -12.59 -7.27 2.12
CA ARG A 268 -12.92 -6.42 0.97
C ARG A 268 -14.26 -6.81 0.37
N LEU A 269 -14.50 -8.11 0.19
CA LEU A 269 -15.74 -8.63 -0.36
C LEU A 269 -16.93 -8.33 0.56
N ARG A 270 -16.77 -8.50 1.88
CA ARG A 270 -17.79 -8.13 2.89
C ARG A 270 -18.13 -6.65 2.86
N THR A 271 -17.14 -5.79 2.63
CA THR A 271 -17.38 -4.34 2.50
C THR A 271 -18.25 -4.03 1.28
N PHE A 272 -18.02 -4.72 0.16
CA PHE A 272 -18.81 -4.56 -1.06
C PHE A 272 -20.24 -5.08 -0.89
N PHE A 273 -20.41 -6.32 -0.38
CA PHE A 273 -21.76 -6.88 -0.22
C PHE A 273 -22.58 -6.14 0.84
N ARG A 274 -21.99 -5.71 1.95
CA ARG A 274 -22.70 -4.86 2.92
C ARG A 274 -23.20 -3.56 2.26
N TRP A 275 -22.41 -2.97 1.35
CA TRP A 275 -22.85 -1.79 0.61
C TRP A 275 -24.01 -2.09 -0.36
N LEU A 276 -24.12 -3.31 -0.89
CA LEU A 276 -25.28 -3.75 -1.67
C LEU A 276 -26.51 -4.00 -0.78
N GLU A 277 -26.32 -4.61 0.39
CA GLU A 277 -27.36 -4.86 1.39
C GLU A 277 -27.97 -3.54 1.89
N GLU A 278 -27.14 -2.55 2.22
CA GLU A 278 -27.55 -1.20 2.62
C GLU A 278 -28.39 -0.49 1.55
N ARG A 279 -28.24 -0.90 0.28
CA ARG A 279 -28.99 -0.36 -0.87
C ARG A 279 -30.21 -1.21 -1.23
N GLY A 280 -30.45 -2.32 -0.53
CA GLY A 280 -31.54 -3.26 -0.81
C GLY A 280 -31.38 -4.01 -2.14
N GLU A 281 -30.16 -4.13 -2.67
CA GLU A 281 -29.91 -4.73 -4.00
C GLU A 281 -29.62 -6.23 -3.93
N ILE A 282 -29.37 -6.75 -2.73
CA ILE A 282 -29.15 -8.17 -2.45
C ILE A 282 -29.78 -8.51 -1.10
N GLU A 283 -30.13 -9.78 -0.91
CA GLU A 283 -30.58 -10.29 0.38
C GLU A 283 -29.47 -10.14 1.44
N PRO A 284 -29.79 -9.60 2.63
CA PRO A 284 -28.83 -9.47 3.72
C PRO A 284 -28.26 -10.80 4.18
N GLY A 285 -26.94 -10.84 4.36
CA GLY A 285 -26.27 -11.91 5.07
C GLY A 285 -25.53 -12.92 4.20
N LEU A 286 -25.32 -12.67 2.90
CA LEU A 286 -24.55 -13.54 2.00
C LEU A 286 -23.20 -14.01 2.59
N LEU A 287 -22.50 -13.10 3.28
CA LEU A 287 -21.21 -13.38 3.93
C LEU A 287 -21.29 -13.48 5.45
N LYS A 288 -22.50 -13.61 6.01
CA LYS A 288 -22.73 -13.80 7.45
C LYS A 288 -22.29 -15.20 7.83
N GLY A 289 -21.50 -15.31 8.90
CA GLY A 289 -20.98 -16.61 9.36
C GLY A 289 -19.77 -17.15 8.59
N VAL A 290 -19.45 -16.58 7.41
CA VAL A 290 -18.26 -16.94 6.65
C VAL A 290 -17.00 -16.61 7.45
N ARG A 291 -16.29 -17.66 7.88
CA ARG A 291 -15.08 -17.58 8.70
C ARG A 291 -14.03 -18.55 8.17
N LEU A 292 -12.79 -18.07 8.10
CA LEU A 292 -11.64 -18.95 7.90
C LEU A 292 -11.35 -19.66 9.23
N TYR A 293 -11.62 -20.96 9.29
CA TYR A 293 -11.25 -21.78 10.43
C TYR A 293 -9.78 -22.18 10.32
N THR A 294 -9.05 -22.10 11.43
CA THR A 294 -7.66 -22.55 11.51
C THR A 294 -7.51 -23.40 12.77
N ARG A 295 -6.87 -24.58 12.65
CA ARG A 295 -6.59 -25.47 13.79
C ARG A 295 -5.58 -24.86 14.76
N ALA A 296 -4.72 -23.98 14.29
CA ALA A 296 -3.89 -23.13 15.12
C ALA A 296 -4.62 -21.81 15.38
N ARG A 297 -4.51 -21.27 16.60
CA ARG A 297 -4.58 -19.82 16.78
C ARG A 297 -3.38 -19.26 16.01
N ASP A 298 -3.54 -19.08 14.70
CA ASP A 298 -2.57 -18.43 13.83
C ASP A 298 -2.56 -16.95 14.20
N PHE A 299 -1.95 -16.68 15.36
CA PHE A 299 -1.35 -15.42 15.71
C PHE A 299 -0.24 -15.19 14.69
N GLY A 300 -0.64 -14.84 13.45
CA GLY A 300 0.24 -14.91 12.28
C GLY A 300 1.57 -14.27 12.61
N ARG A 301 2.66 -15.03 12.50
CA ARG A 301 3.98 -14.78 13.11
C ARG A 301 4.14 -13.33 13.55
N HIS A 302 3.94 -13.07 14.84
CA HIS A 302 4.15 -11.73 15.39
C HIS A 302 5.55 -11.27 15.01
N ARG A 303 5.65 -10.06 14.44
CA ARG A 303 6.95 -9.46 14.16
C ARG A 303 7.69 -9.37 15.50
N GLN A 304 8.89 -9.91 15.51
CA GLN A 304 9.72 -9.94 16.71
C GLN A 304 10.55 -8.66 16.77
N PRO A 305 10.88 -8.17 17.97
CA PRO A 305 11.97 -7.21 18.13
C PRO A 305 13.28 -7.84 17.61
N PHE A 306 14.21 -7.00 17.17
CA PHE A 306 15.58 -7.43 16.96
C PHE A 306 16.21 -7.81 18.30
N SER A 307 17.01 -8.89 18.31
CA SER A 307 17.91 -9.18 19.43
C SER A 307 19.07 -8.19 19.45
N GLU A 308 19.84 -8.17 20.54
CA GLU A 308 21.00 -7.29 20.65
C GLU A 308 22.07 -7.61 19.60
N GLU A 309 22.28 -8.89 19.26
CA GLU A 309 23.21 -9.30 18.20
C GLU A 309 22.76 -8.76 16.84
N ASN A 310 21.44 -8.79 16.57
CA ASN A 310 20.89 -8.22 15.35
C ASN A 310 21.10 -6.70 15.31
N LEU A 311 20.87 -6.00 16.43
CA LEU A 311 21.05 -4.55 16.50
C LEU A 311 22.52 -4.17 16.33
N SER A 312 23.45 -4.89 16.98
CA SER A 312 24.89 -4.70 16.82
C SER A 312 25.33 -4.89 15.37
N ALA A 313 24.80 -5.91 14.67
CA ALA A 313 25.09 -6.13 13.26
C ALA A 313 24.48 -5.06 12.33
N ILE A 314 23.35 -4.45 12.70
CA ILE A 314 22.69 -3.41 11.91
C ILE A 314 23.38 -2.05 12.09
N PHE A 315 23.82 -1.73 13.30
CA PHE A 315 24.48 -0.47 13.67
C PHE A 315 26.00 -0.61 13.78
N ASP A 316 26.57 -1.50 12.98
CA ASP A 316 28.02 -1.65 12.84
C ASP A 316 28.60 -0.43 12.09
N ALA A 317 29.66 0.18 12.65
CA ALA A 317 30.29 1.39 12.11
C ALA A 317 30.74 1.25 10.65
N HIS A 318 31.16 0.05 10.23
CA HIS A 318 31.59 -0.19 8.86
C HIS A 318 30.43 -0.12 7.86
N LEU A 319 29.20 -0.42 8.30
CA LEU A 319 28.01 -0.31 7.46
C LEU A 319 27.55 1.14 7.32
N ASP A 320 27.79 2.00 8.31
CA ASP A 320 27.50 3.43 8.21
C ASP A 320 28.24 4.09 7.05
N ALA A 321 29.49 3.68 6.79
CA ALA A 321 30.29 4.17 5.66
C ALA A 321 29.69 3.81 4.29
N THR A 322 28.80 2.81 4.24
CA THR A 322 28.14 2.34 3.02
C THR A 322 26.75 2.94 2.78
N CYS A 323 26.36 3.93 3.59
CA CYS A 323 25.11 4.68 3.42
C CYS A 323 25.35 5.87 2.49
N ASP A 324 24.90 5.75 1.25
CA ASP A 324 25.07 6.75 0.18
C ASP A 324 23.93 7.78 0.09
N ALA A 325 22.86 7.59 0.89
CA ALA A 325 21.73 8.51 0.96
C ALA A 325 21.32 8.80 2.41
N PRO A 326 20.83 10.01 2.73
CA PRO A 326 20.49 10.39 4.10
C PRO A 326 19.49 9.47 4.80
N HIS A 327 18.49 8.97 4.07
CA HIS A 327 17.48 8.07 4.64
C HIS A 327 18.06 6.70 5.05
N MET A 328 19.17 6.27 4.44
CA MET A 328 19.82 5.02 4.80
C MET A 328 20.51 5.11 6.17
N PHE A 329 21.08 6.26 6.48
CA PHE A 329 21.72 6.51 7.77
C PHE A 329 20.69 6.81 8.87
N TRP A 330 19.77 7.75 8.62
CA TRP A 330 18.86 8.22 9.65
C TRP A 330 17.65 7.33 9.91
N ALA A 331 17.10 6.65 8.90
CA ALA A 331 15.87 5.89 9.11
C ALA A 331 16.03 4.73 10.11
N PRO A 332 17.11 3.92 10.10
CA PRO A 332 17.34 2.91 11.13
C PRO A 332 17.43 3.49 12.54
N LEU A 333 18.19 4.58 12.71
CA LEU A 333 18.34 5.27 14.00
C LEU A 333 16.99 5.80 14.51
N MET A 334 16.21 6.46 13.64
CA MET A 334 14.86 6.93 13.97
C MET A 334 13.89 5.78 14.24
N GLY A 335 14.03 4.66 13.52
CA GLY A 335 13.26 3.45 13.76
C GLY A 335 13.47 2.94 15.19
N LEU A 336 14.74 2.81 15.60
CA LEU A 336 15.12 2.30 16.93
C LEU A 336 14.76 3.27 18.05
N TYR A 337 15.22 4.52 17.96
CA TYR A 337 15.15 5.49 19.07
C TYR A 337 13.82 6.25 19.16
N GLN A 338 13.01 6.26 18.09
CA GLN A 338 11.72 6.98 18.06
C GLN A 338 10.51 6.06 17.82
N GLY A 339 10.74 4.77 17.51
CA GLY A 339 9.67 3.80 17.26
C GLY A 339 8.77 4.15 16.06
N MET A 340 9.22 5.03 15.17
CA MET A 340 8.42 5.59 14.09
C MET A 340 8.08 4.55 13.02
N ARG A 341 6.92 4.71 12.38
CA ARG A 341 6.60 3.91 11.18
C ARG A 341 7.48 4.38 10.02
N ILE A 342 7.82 3.47 9.12
CA ILE A 342 8.74 3.79 8.02
C ILE A 342 8.24 4.92 7.10
N ASN A 343 6.93 4.98 6.86
CA ASN A 343 6.32 6.07 6.09
C ASN A 343 6.28 7.39 6.88
N GLU A 344 6.14 7.35 8.22
CA GLU A 344 6.25 8.57 9.05
C GLU A 344 7.65 9.18 8.90
N ILE A 345 8.70 8.34 8.84
CA ILE A 345 10.08 8.79 8.60
C ILE A 345 10.25 9.33 7.17
N GLY A 346 9.87 8.53 6.17
CA GLY A 346 10.12 8.88 4.77
C GLY A 346 9.38 10.13 4.28
N GLN A 347 8.26 10.49 4.93
CA GLN A 347 7.42 11.62 4.52
C GLN A 347 7.73 12.94 5.25
N LEU A 348 8.78 12.97 6.09
CA LEU A 348 9.12 14.18 6.85
C LEU A 348 9.50 15.32 5.91
N TYR A 349 8.89 16.46 6.16
CA TYR A 349 9.34 17.76 5.69
C TYR A 349 10.36 18.34 6.67
N VAL A 350 11.20 19.25 6.18
CA VAL A 350 12.20 19.92 7.03
C VAL A 350 11.54 20.77 8.13
N ASP A 351 10.35 21.29 7.85
CA ASP A 351 9.55 22.11 8.78
C ASP A 351 8.78 21.27 9.82
N ASP A 352 8.72 19.94 9.65
CA ASP A 352 8.16 19.04 10.66
C ASP A 352 9.10 18.93 11.88
N ILE A 353 10.35 19.38 11.77
CA ILE A 353 11.31 19.39 12.87
C ILE A 353 11.27 20.74 13.59
N GLN A 354 10.59 20.79 14.72
CA GLN A 354 10.27 22.04 15.42
C GLN A 354 10.90 22.08 16.81
N ARG A 355 10.94 23.27 17.43
CA ARG A 355 11.31 23.44 18.84
C ARG A 355 10.09 23.98 19.57
N ILE A 356 9.48 23.15 20.41
CA ILE A 356 8.25 23.48 21.15
C ILE A 356 8.59 23.56 22.63
N ASN A 357 8.37 24.72 23.25
CA ASN A 357 8.65 24.96 24.68
C ASN A 357 10.07 24.53 25.10
N GLY A 358 11.06 24.81 24.25
CA GLY A 358 12.46 24.45 24.49
C GLY A 358 12.87 23.04 24.03
N THR A 359 11.93 22.13 23.81
CA THR A 359 12.16 20.73 23.39
C THR A 359 12.11 20.57 21.88
N HIS A 360 13.12 19.92 21.29
CA HIS A 360 13.10 19.56 19.88
C HIS A 360 12.12 18.40 19.63
N CYS A 361 11.24 18.57 18.66
CA CYS A 361 10.15 17.63 18.34
C CYS A 361 10.05 17.38 16.84
N ILE A 362 9.49 16.23 16.49
CA ILE A 362 9.06 15.84 15.16
C ILE A 362 7.53 15.88 15.15
N ASP A 363 6.96 16.71 14.28
CA ASP A 363 5.52 16.75 14.06
C ASP A 363 5.10 15.63 13.09
N ILE A 364 4.41 14.63 13.62
CA ILE A 364 3.86 13.54 12.81
C ILE A 364 2.48 13.97 12.33
N THR A 365 2.43 14.48 11.10
CA THR A 365 1.22 15.08 10.54
C THR A 365 0.89 14.59 9.12
N CYS A 366 -0.22 15.09 8.57
CA CYS A 366 -0.62 14.96 7.17
C CYS A 366 -1.01 16.30 6.55
N ASP A 367 -0.44 17.41 7.03
CA ASP A 367 -0.78 18.77 6.58
C ASP A 367 -0.06 19.17 5.29
N ARG A 368 1.08 18.53 4.97
CA ARG A 368 1.83 18.82 3.76
C ARG A 368 1.41 17.92 2.59
N PRO A 369 1.56 18.40 1.34
CA PRO A 369 1.26 17.60 0.16
C PRO A 369 1.93 16.22 0.19
N GLY A 370 1.15 15.17 -0.06
CA GLY A 370 1.64 13.79 -0.11
C GLY A 370 1.79 13.09 1.25
N GLN A 371 1.78 13.81 2.38
CA GLN A 371 1.82 13.17 3.70
C GLN A 371 0.53 12.43 4.00
N ARG A 372 0.65 11.29 4.69
CA ARG A 372 -0.48 10.46 5.08
C ARG A 372 -0.25 9.85 6.45
N LEU A 373 -1.31 9.81 7.23
CA LEU A 373 -1.33 9.08 8.50
C LEU A 373 -2.10 7.78 8.34
N LYS A 374 -1.66 6.73 9.06
CA LYS A 374 -2.34 5.44 9.04
C LYS A 374 -3.74 5.53 9.65
N ASN A 375 -3.87 6.32 10.72
CA ASN A 375 -5.11 6.60 11.43
C ASN A 375 -4.99 7.96 12.15
N ARG A 376 -6.12 8.48 12.65
CA ARG A 376 -6.18 9.78 13.35
C ARG A 376 -5.23 9.85 14.55
N GLN A 377 -5.07 8.74 15.27
CA GLN A 377 -4.24 8.61 16.47
C GLN A 377 -2.74 8.61 16.16
N SER A 378 -2.33 8.51 14.89
CA SER A 378 -0.92 8.65 14.51
C SER A 378 -0.45 10.11 14.62
N ARG A 379 -1.35 11.09 14.59
CA ARG A 379 -0.99 12.51 14.67
C ARG A 379 -0.47 12.84 16.06
N ARG A 380 0.78 13.32 16.15
CA ARG A 380 1.44 13.62 17.44
C ARG A 380 2.66 14.50 17.26
N LEU A 381 2.98 15.29 18.29
CA LEU A 381 4.31 15.87 18.47
C LEU A 381 5.19 14.88 19.24
N LEU A 382 6.28 14.44 18.62
CA LEU A 382 7.19 13.45 19.17
C LEU A 382 8.52 14.11 19.56
N PRO A 383 8.89 14.19 20.85
CA PRO A 383 10.20 14.67 21.27
C PRO A 383 11.35 13.89 20.59
N ILE A 384 12.50 14.53 20.40
CA ILE A 384 13.68 13.88 19.81
C ILE A 384 14.54 13.25 20.91
N HIS A 385 14.75 11.93 20.81
CA HIS A 385 15.60 11.20 21.74
C HIS A 385 17.03 11.78 21.77
N PRO A 386 17.66 11.97 22.95
CA PRO A 386 18.98 12.58 23.10
C PRO A 386 20.05 11.92 22.24
N THR A 387 20.07 10.58 22.18
CA THR A 387 21.03 9.86 21.32
C THR A 387 20.96 10.28 19.86
N LEU A 388 19.77 10.59 19.30
CA LEU A 388 19.69 11.12 17.93
C LEU A 388 20.28 12.52 17.81
N ILE A 389 20.12 13.35 18.84
CA ILE A 389 20.73 14.68 18.91
C ILE A 389 22.26 14.54 18.97
N ASP A 390 22.77 13.65 19.81
CA ASP A 390 24.21 13.36 19.96
C ASP A 390 24.82 12.81 18.67
N CYS A 391 24.05 12.01 17.92
CA CYS A 391 24.42 11.56 16.58
C CYS A 391 24.53 12.71 15.56
N GLY A 392 24.03 13.90 15.87
CA GLY A 392 24.06 15.06 14.98
C GLY A 392 22.80 15.24 14.12
N PHE A 393 21.65 14.68 14.50
CA PHE A 393 20.41 14.79 13.71
C PHE A 393 19.99 16.26 13.51
N LEU A 394 20.15 17.10 14.52
CA LEU A 394 19.83 18.53 14.41
C LEU A 394 20.77 19.26 13.44
N ASP A 395 22.02 18.83 13.33
CA ASP A 395 22.98 19.41 12.38
C ASP A 395 22.65 18.98 10.95
N PHE A 396 22.20 17.74 10.75
CA PHE A 396 21.62 17.29 9.48
C PHE A 396 20.39 18.11 9.07
N VAL A 397 19.48 18.38 10.00
CA VAL A 397 18.29 19.22 9.74
C VAL A 397 18.69 20.65 9.37
N LYS A 398 19.66 21.24 10.08
CA LYS A 398 20.22 22.56 9.73
C LYS A 398 20.84 22.55 8.33
N GLN A 399 21.57 21.50 7.97
CA GLN A 399 22.12 21.35 6.62
C GLN A 399 20.99 21.29 5.58
N ALA A 400 19.98 20.44 5.77
CA ALA A 400 18.83 20.37 4.86
C ALA A 400 18.13 21.73 4.67
N ARG A 401 18.02 22.55 5.73
CA ARG A 401 17.52 23.94 5.66
C ARG A 401 18.43 24.84 4.83
N ARG A 402 19.75 24.80 5.07
CA ARG A 402 20.75 25.57 4.31
C ARG A 402 20.69 25.25 2.82
N TRP A 403 20.44 23.99 2.49
CA TRP A 403 20.24 23.51 1.12
C TRP A 403 18.82 23.73 0.58
N ARG A 404 17.98 24.49 1.29
CA ARG A 404 16.59 24.85 0.90
C ARG A 404 15.77 23.63 0.49
N ARG A 405 15.89 22.53 1.23
CA ARG A 405 15.12 21.31 0.98
C ARG A 405 13.73 21.44 1.58
N THR A 406 12.74 20.97 0.84
CA THR A 406 11.34 20.92 1.31
C THR A 406 11.13 19.65 2.14
N THR A 407 11.51 18.50 1.58
CA THR A 407 11.50 17.19 2.25
C THR A 407 12.82 16.94 2.96
N LEU A 408 12.78 16.30 4.13
CA LEU A 408 13.96 15.96 4.91
C LEU A 408 14.85 14.91 4.24
N PHE A 409 14.22 13.95 3.54
CA PHE A 409 14.92 12.86 2.83
C PHE A 409 14.74 12.98 1.32
N PRO A 410 15.67 13.63 0.60
CA PRO A 410 15.57 13.79 -0.84
C PRO A 410 15.76 12.45 -1.59
N GLY A 411 15.16 12.37 -2.79
CA GLY A 411 15.31 11.23 -3.70
C GLY A 411 14.38 10.04 -3.42
N LEU A 412 13.51 10.12 -2.40
CA LEU A 412 12.49 9.11 -2.15
C LEU A 412 11.29 9.26 -3.11
N SER A 413 10.71 8.12 -3.50
CA SER A 413 9.55 8.07 -4.41
C SER A 413 8.24 8.22 -3.64
N TRP A 414 7.45 9.25 -3.96
CA TRP A 414 6.14 9.50 -3.35
C TRP A 414 5.01 8.75 -4.08
N GLY A 415 5.25 7.47 -4.37
CA GLY A 415 4.32 6.58 -5.06
C GLY A 415 3.11 6.17 -4.20
N ILE A 416 2.39 5.15 -4.66
CA ILE A 416 1.14 4.65 -4.05
C ILE A 416 1.32 4.30 -2.56
N ASN A 417 2.47 3.70 -2.24
CA ASN A 417 2.80 3.23 -0.89
C ASN A 417 3.45 4.31 -0.01
N GLY A 418 3.71 5.50 -0.56
CA GLY A 418 4.44 6.57 0.11
C GLY A 418 5.97 6.39 0.08
N PRO A 419 6.71 7.42 0.54
CA PRO A 419 8.18 7.48 0.44
C PRO A 419 8.93 6.45 1.29
N GLY A 420 8.30 5.85 2.31
CA GLY A 420 8.92 4.81 3.12
C GLY A 420 9.08 3.46 2.41
N ASP A 421 8.44 3.25 1.26
CA ASP A 421 8.58 2.02 0.47
C ASP A 421 10.04 1.83 0.01
N GLY A 422 10.68 2.90 -0.47
CA GLY A 422 12.09 2.88 -0.87
C GLY A 422 13.04 2.57 0.30
N ILE A 423 12.78 3.17 1.47
CA ILE A 423 13.53 2.89 2.70
C ILE A 423 13.36 1.42 3.09
N GLY A 424 12.14 0.90 3.03
CA GLY A 424 11.82 -0.47 3.43
C GLY A 424 12.43 -1.49 2.50
N ASP A 425 12.38 -1.25 1.19
CA ASP A 425 13.00 -2.11 0.19
C ASP A 425 14.52 -2.17 0.37
N TRP A 426 15.17 -1.02 0.53
CA TRP A 426 16.61 -0.97 0.82
C TRP A 426 16.96 -1.67 2.14
N PHE A 427 16.31 -1.28 3.24
CA PHE A 427 16.62 -1.80 4.56
C PHE A 427 16.43 -3.32 4.61
N ASN A 428 15.27 -3.80 4.17
CA ASN A 428 14.95 -5.22 4.28
C ASN A 428 15.76 -6.05 3.28
N ARG A 429 15.90 -5.64 2.02
CA ARG A 429 16.55 -6.50 1.00
C ARG A 429 18.06 -6.34 0.95
N THR A 430 18.59 -5.16 1.27
CA THR A 430 20.00 -4.86 1.14
C THR A 430 20.69 -4.90 2.50
N LEU A 431 20.34 -4.00 3.43
CA LEU A 431 21.03 -3.94 4.72
C LEU A 431 20.84 -5.25 5.50
N LEU A 432 19.60 -5.59 5.81
CA LEU A 432 19.30 -6.69 6.72
C LEU A 432 19.70 -8.06 6.16
N ARG A 433 19.34 -8.33 4.89
CA ARG A 433 19.53 -9.66 4.28
C ARG A 433 20.92 -9.86 3.68
N LYS A 434 21.45 -8.86 2.95
CA LYS A 434 22.72 -9.00 2.23
C LYS A 434 23.92 -8.55 3.03
N ARG A 435 23.82 -7.46 3.80
CA ARG A 435 24.95 -6.91 4.54
C ARG A 435 25.07 -7.52 5.94
N CYS A 436 23.97 -7.64 6.67
CA CYS A 436 23.97 -8.21 8.03
C CYS A 436 23.75 -9.74 8.08
N GLY A 437 23.33 -10.38 6.97
CA GLY A 437 23.05 -11.82 6.93
C GLY A 437 21.81 -12.28 7.73
N ILE A 438 20.97 -11.35 8.17
CA ILE A 438 19.80 -11.64 9.00
C ILE A 438 18.65 -12.06 8.08
N CYS A 439 18.40 -13.35 7.93
CA CYS A 439 17.45 -13.91 6.94
C CYS A 439 16.05 -14.23 7.47
N ALA A 440 15.79 -14.06 8.77
CA ALA A 440 14.49 -14.36 9.36
C ALA A 440 13.37 -13.50 8.73
N PRO A 441 12.31 -14.10 8.15
CA PRO A 441 11.27 -13.37 7.41
C PRO A 441 10.38 -12.49 8.30
N THR A 442 10.37 -12.74 9.61
CA THR A 442 9.64 -11.97 10.61
C THR A 442 10.36 -10.68 11.01
N LEU A 443 11.67 -10.59 10.76
CA LEU A 443 12.50 -9.42 11.05
C LEU A 443 12.50 -8.47 9.87
N THR A 444 12.02 -7.26 10.09
CA THR A 444 11.90 -6.20 9.08
C THR A 444 12.18 -4.84 9.71
N PHE A 445 12.15 -3.76 8.94
CA PHE A 445 12.25 -2.40 9.52
C PHE A 445 11.28 -2.16 10.69
N HIS A 446 10.06 -2.72 10.63
CA HIS A 446 9.08 -2.57 11.71
C HIS A 446 9.44 -3.31 13.00
N SER A 447 10.46 -4.17 12.98
CA SER A 447 11.01 -4.78 14.19
C SER A 447 11.65 -3.75 15.12
N PHE A 448 12.16 -2.63 14.60
CA PHE A 448 12.64 -1.53 15.46
C PHE A 448 11.55 -0.94 16.33
N ARG A 449 10.33 -0.82 15.80
CA ARG A 449 9.19 -0.35 16.58
C ARG A 449 8.82 -1.31 17.72
N HIS A 450 9.01 -2.61 17.50
CA HIS A 450 8.87 -3.61 18.56
C HIS A 450 10.00 -3.47 19.59
N CYS A 451 11.25 -3.25 19.14
CA CYS A 451 12.36 -2.92 20.04
C CYS A 451 12.04 -1.70 20.91
N PHE A 452 11.58 -0.59 20.32
CA PHE A 452 11.20 0.61 21.06
C PHE A 452 10.15 0.31 22.15
N ALA A 453 9.10 -0.44 21.81
CA ALA A 453 8.08 -0.83 22.78
C ALA A 453 8.65 -1.71 23.90
N THR A 454 9.48 -2.69 23.56
CA THR A 454 10.12 -3.59 24.53
C THR A 454 11.11 -2.86 25.44
N TYR A 455 11.98 -2.01 24.90
CA TYR A 455 12.92 -1.24 25.73
C TYR A 455 12.20 -0.19 26.58
N GLY A 456 11.13 0.41 26.05
CA GLY A 456 10.28 1.33 26.81
C GLY A 456 9.61 0.67 28.01
N GLU A 457 9.03 -0.52 27.80
CA GLU A 457 8.41 -1.32 28.88
C GLU A 457 9.45 -1.74 29.92
N ARG A 458 10.61 -2.24 29.49
CA ARG A 458 11.73 -2.60 30.39
C ARG A 458 12.30 -1.41 31.16
N SER A 459 12.09 -0.20 30.66
CA SER A 459 12.47 1.06 31.32
C SER A 459 11.35 1.63 32.20
N ASN A 460 10.29 0.86 32.44
CA ASN A 460 9.12 1.23 33.24
C ASN A 460 8.37 2.48 32.71
N VAL A 461 8.44 2.75 31.41
CA VAL A 461 7.62 3.82 30.81
C VAL A 461 6.16 3.34 30.79
N PRO A 462 5.20 4.11 31.34
CA PRO A 462 3.81 3.68 31.38
C PRO A 462 3.24 3.38 29.99
N ASP A 463 2.48 2.30 29.85
CA ASP A 463 1.86 1.88 28.58
C ASP A 463 1.08 2.99 27.88
N ALA A 464 0.42 3.85 28.67
CA ALA A 464 -0.29 5.01 28.15
C ALA A 464 0.64 6.01 27.44
N ARG A 465 1.82 6.24 28.02
CA ARG A 465 2.86 7.13 27.48
C ARG A 465 3.55 6.49 26.27
N LEU A 466 3.85 5.19 26.33
CA LEU A 466 4.34 4.43 25.17
C LEU A 466 3.34 4.45 24.01
N ALA A 467 2.04 4.30 24.29
CA ALA A 467 0.99 4.38 23.28
C ALA A 467 0.96 5.77 22.60
N LEU A 468 1.14 6.86 23.36
CA LEU A 468 1.25 8.22 22.82
C LEU A 468 2.50 8.38 21.94
N LEU A 469 3.67 7.97 22.42
CA LEU A 469 4.95 8.04 21.66
C LEU A 469 4.87 7.24 20.36
N LEU A 470 4.21 6.08 20.39
CA LEU A 470 4.02 5.21 19.23
C LEU A 470 2.87 5.68 18.32
N GLY A 471 1.93 6.51 18.77
CA GLY A 471 0.72 6.83 18.01
C GLY A 471 -0.19 5.59 17.86
N HIS A 472 -0.45 4.93 18.99
CA HIS A 472 -1.50 3.92 19.15
C HIS A 472 -2.74 4.57 19.75
N SER A 473 -3.92 4.01 19.47
CA SER A 473 -5.11 4.35 20.26
C SER A 473 -4.88 3.88 21.69
N SER A 474 -4.71 4.81 22.63
CA SER A 474 -4.99 4.51 24.03
C SER A 474 -6.45 4.07 24.09
N GLY A 475 -6.72 2.85 24.55
CA GLY A 475 -8.07 2.25 24.54
C GLY A 475 -9.19 3.19 24.99
N GLU A 476 -10.40 2.88 24.53
CA GLU A 476 -11.64 3.65 24.65
C GLU A 476 -12.16 3.78 26.10
N SER A 477 -11.34 4.25 27.04
CA SER A 477 -11.92 4.77 28.28
C SER A 477 -12.40 6.20 28.01
N ILE A 478 -13.70 6.41 28.19
CA ILE A 478 -14.37 7.73 28.09
C ILE A 478 -13.62 8.77 28.94
N LEU A 479 -13.05 8.34 30.08
CA LEU A 479 -12.15 9.12 30.94
C LEU A 479 -10.95 9.73 30.20
N ARG A 480 -10.26 8.96 29.35
CA ARG A 480 -9.10 9.46 28.58
C ARG A 480 -9.50 10.33 27.38
N MET A 481 -10.72 10.16 26.86
CA MET A 481 -11.22 11.00 25.77
C MET A 481 -11.69 12.37 26.25
N HIS A 482 -12.24 12.47 27.47
CA HIS A 482 -12.92 13.69 27.92
C HIS A 482 -12.31 14.36 29.17
N TYR A 483 -11.53 13.66 30.00
CA TYR A 483 -11.16 14.16 31.33
C TYR A 483 -9.64 14.24 31.59
N VAL A 484 -8.82 13.40 30.95
CA VAL A 484 -7.35 13.42 31.15
C VAL A 484 -6.69 14.33 30.12
N LYS A 485 -6.09 15.43 30.57
CA LYS A 485 -5.20 16.24 29.70
C LYS A 485 -4.06 15.36 29.19
N HIS A 486 -3.83 15.38 27.88
CA HIS A 486 -2.70 14.65 27.30
C HIS A 486 -1.38 15.08 27.92
N ALA A 487 -0.47 14.12 28.00
CA ALA A 487 0.93 14.32 28.35
C ALA A 487 1.50 15.59 27.72
N SER A 488 2.19 16.43 28.52
CA SER A 488 2.92 17.54 27.94
C SER A 488 4.14 17.02 27.16
N THR A 489 4.62 17.79 26.18
CA THR A 489 5.84 17.47 25.42
C THR A 489 7.05 17.25 26.34
N ALA A 490 7.14 17.99 27.44
CA ALA A 490 8.22 17.85 28.42
C ALA A 490 8.15 16.51 29.16
N GLU A 491 6.96 16.07 29.55
CA GLU A 491 6.76 14.76 30.18
C GLU A 491 7.07 13.62 29.18
N LEU A 492 6.58 13.71 27.94
CA LEU A 492 6.92 12.74 26.90
C LEU A 492 8.43 12.70 26.63
N SER A 493 9.11 13.85 26.70
CA SER A 493 10.56 13.91 26.55
C SER A 493 11.26 13.23 27.73
N LYS A 494 10.77 13.42 28.96
CA LYS A 494 11.31 12.73 30.14
C LYS A 494 11.15 11.22 30.00
N ASP A 495 9.96 10.76 29.61
CA ASP A 495 9.65 9.34 29.40
C ASP A 495 10.54 8.74 28.29
N LEU A 496 10.68 9.46 27.17
CA LEU A 496 11.53 9.05 26.06
C LEU A 496 13.01 8.94 26.47
N ASN A 497 13.52 9.90 27.25
CA ASN A 497 14.90 9.92 27.73
C ASN A 497 15.19 8.81 28.75
N ALA A 498 14.16 8.29 29.43
CA ALA A 498 14.30 7.22 30.40
C ALA A 498 14.55 5.86 29.72
N ILE A 499 14.19 5.72 28.44
CA ILE A 499 14.30 4.45 27.71
C ILE A 499 15.77 4.07 27.53
N GLN A 500 16.16 2.94 28.11
CA GLN A 500 17.51 2.40 27.99
C GLN A 500 17.62 1.50 26.77
N PHE A 501 18.39 1.95 25.79
CA PHE A 501 18.77 1.16 24.62
C PHE A 501 20.19 0.60 24.79
N PRO A 502 20.53 -0.55 24.18
CA PRO A 502 21.91 -0.99 24.13
C PRO A 502 22.78 0.04 23.40
N LYS A 503 24.05 0.12 23.78
CA LYS A 503 25.02 1.02 23.15
C LYS A 503 25.57 0.36 21.88
N PHE A 504 25.56 1.09 20.79
CA PHE A 504 26.08 0.62 19.48
C PHE A 504 27.13 1.60 18.97
N GLY A 505 28.03 1.11 18.12
CA GLY A 505 29.10 1.90 17.51
C GLY A 505 28.67 2.70 16.28
N HIS A 506 27.46 3.28 16.26
CA HIS A 506 27.07 4.14 15.14
C HIS A 506 27.88 5.44 15.15
N GLY A 507 28.31 5.88 13.96
CA GLY A 507 29.16 7.05 13.81
C GLY A 507 28.40 8.36 14.03
N ARG A 508 29.10 9.41 14.45
CA ARG A 508 28.53 10.77 14.43
C ARG A 508 28.32 11.22 12.99
N TYR A 509 27.25 11.97 12.76
CA TYR A 509 26.94 12.54 11.46
C TYR A 509 28.04 13.49 10.97
N ASP A 510 28.55 13.21 9.78
CA ASP A 510 29.47 14.07 9.04
C ASP A 510 28.69 14.85 7.95
N PRO A 511 28.60 16.19 8.05
CA PRO A 511 27.94 17.02 7.04
C PRO A 511 28.47 16.80 5.61
N ALA A 512 29.76 16.52 5.43
CA ALA A 512 30.36 16.34 4.10
C ALA A 512 29.79 15.10 3.39
N ARG A 513 29.31 14.10 4.14
CA ARG A 513 28.86 12.80 3.61
C ARG A 513 27.75 12.91 2.57
N PHE A 514 26.81 13.85 2.73
CA PHE A 514 25.61 13.93 1.89
C PHE A 514 25.55 15.17 0.99
N GLU A 515 26.60 15.99 0.93
CA GLU A 515 26.61 17.20 0.11
C GLU A 515 26.31 16.90 -1.37
N ALA A 516 26.96 15.87 -1.93
CA ALA A 516 26.72 15.44 -3.31
C ALA A 516 25.26 15.00 -3.56
N VAL A 517 24.60 14.44 -2.55
CA VAL A 517 23.18 14.03 -2.64
C VAL A 517 22.29 15.25 -2.66
N PHE A 518 22.55 16.23 -1.79
CA PHE A 518 21.81 17.49 -1.76
C PHE A 518 22.00 18.29 -3.06
N ASP A 519 23.22 18.35 -3.59
CA ASP A 519 23.52 18.95 -4.89
C ASP A 519 22.71 18.31 -6.01
N LYS A 520 22.73 16.98 -6.08
CA LYS A 520 21.98 16.23 -7.08
C LYS A 520 20.48 16.47 -6.96
N ALA A 521 19.94 16.46 -5.75
CA ALA A 521 18.52 16.72 -5.49
C ALA A 521 18.13 18.14 -5.90
N ASN A 522 18.95 19.14 -5.56
CA ASN A 522 18.71 20.54 -5.93
C ASN A 522 18.73 20.72 -7.47
N LYS A 523 19.69 20.09 -8.16
CA LYS A 523 19.75 20.07 -9.63
C LYS A 523 18.50 19.43 -10.25
N GLN A 524 17.96 18.37 -9.63
CA GLN A 524 16.75 17.70 -10.12
C GLN A 524 15.48 18.54 -9.90
N GLU A 525 15.31 19.14 -8.73
CA GLU A 525 14.14 19.97 -8.41
C GLU A 525 14.11 21.30 -9.16
N THR A 526 15.28 21.91 -9.41
CA THR A 526 15.37 23.15 -10.19
C THR A 526 15.34 22.91 -11.70
N ARG A 527 15.45 21.66 -12.16
CA ARG A 527 15.47 21.32 -13.60
C ARG A 527 14.20 21.77 -14.33
N PRO A 528 12.97 21.55 -13.85
CA PRO A 528 11.76 22.04 -14.53
C PRO A 528 11.76 23.56 -14.69
N ALA A 529 12.05 24.31 -13.62
CA ALA A 529 12.12 25.77 -13.66
C ALA A 529 13.25 26.28 -14.59
N ARG A 530 14.39 25.60 -14.63
CA ARG A 530 15.49 25.91 -15.57
C ARG A 530 15.10 25.62 -17.02
N LEU A 531 14.43 24.50 -17.29
CA LEU A 531 13.92 24.18 -18.62
C LEU A 531 12.87 25.20 -19.06
N GLU A 532 11.98 25.61 -18.16
CA GLU A 532 10.98 26.65 -18.42
C GLU A 532 11.61 28.02 -18.68
N ALA A 533 12.66 28.39 -17.94
CA ALA A 533 13.39 29.64 -18.18
C ALA A 533 14.12 29.66 -19.54
N VAL A 534 14.59 28.49 -20.03
CA VAL A 534 15.34 28.39 -21.30
C VAL A 534 14.43 28.18 -22.51
N TYR A 535 13.37 27.39 -22.37
CA TYR A 535 12.52 26.97 -23.48
C TYR A 535 11.11 27.57 -23.43
N GLY A 536 10.80 28.44 -22.46
CA GLY A 536 9.46 28.92 -22.18
C GLY A 536 8.60 27.88 -21.43
N PRO A 537 7.36 28.23 -21.04
CA PRO A 537 6.45 27.31 -20.37
C PRO A 537 6.25 26.05 -21.23
N LEU A 538 6.72 24.93 -20.70
CA LEU A 538 6.43 23.61 -21.26
C LEU A 538 4.94 23.34 -21.03
N ASN A 539 4.11 23.78 -21.97
CA ASN A 539 2.68 23.47 -21.99
C ASN A 539 2.53 21.95 -22.00
N ASN A 540 2.21 21.37 -20.84
CA ASN A 540 1.68 20.03 -20.73
C ASN A 540 0.29 20.00 -21.38
N ARG A 541 0.24 19.82 -22.70
CA ARG A 541 -0.95 19.34 -23.42
C ARG A 541 -0.94 17.82 -23.40
#